data_AF-A0A7Z8QFR9-F1
#
_entry.id   AF-A0A7Z8QFR9-F1
#
_cell.length_a   1.000
_cell.length_b   1.000
_cell.length_c   1.000
_cell.angle_alpha   90.00
_cell.angle_beta   90.00
_cell.angle_gamma   90.00
#
_symmetry.space_group_name_H-M   'P 1'
#
loop_
_entity.id
_entity.type
_entity.pdbx_description
1 polymer ?
#
loop_
_entity_poly.entity_id
_entity_poly.type
_entity_poly.pdbx_seq_one_letter_code
_entity_poly.pdbx_strand_id
1 'polypeptide(L)'
;MEIVKLKDERELRAVNREFSLGEYGESWTKLERYLFIEIYNVIKDFYISRSDENIKGFSSESILLNLPVNKLDKTLFKKSQLSRDLMNASEGLSKKQIVLKTLKDDGQWGFRFISMFPDIGYDPSTDKNNMIVKIPSSIYEQMVPIESYCQLDLKLLSVFGSGNTIRLYEIFKSYAFKKLFSIDFNELRKLLGFFNEGSYQEWKHFNAKVLKPAVKDINSHKQYDIEVFYEKRRGLDKISFTIKTHRAQDLSKIQVLNLNESIAGSRYFCES
;
A
#
# COMPACT_ATOMS: atom_id res chain seq x y z
N MET A 1 1.53 -11.42 -30.51
CA MET A 1 0.72 -10.98 -29.35
C MET A 1 0.74 -9.46 -29.37
N GLU A 2 -0.31 -8.82 -29.88
CA GLU A 2 -0.35 -7.36 -30.02
C GLU A 2 -0.47 -6.70 -28.65
N ILE A 3 0.52 -5.88 -28.30
CA ILE A 3 0.45 -4.98 -27.15
C ILE A 3 -0.50 -3.86 -27.56
N VAL A 4 -1.75 -3.90 -27.08
CA VAL A 4 -2.71 -2.82 -27.28
C VAL A 4 -2.20 -1.58 -26.54
N LYS A 5 -1.68 -0.60 -27.28
CA LYS A 5 -1.35 0.73 -26.75
C LYS A 5 -2.65 1.46 -26.42
N LEU A 6 -3.19 1.21 -25.23
CA LEU A 6 -4.25 2.04 -24.66
C LEU A 6 -3.71 3.46 -24.47
N LYS A 7 -4.31 4.43 -25.18
CA LYS A 7 -3.98 5.87 -25.18
C LYS A 7 -4.30 6.61 -23.86
N ASP A 8 -4.78 5.90 -22.85
CA ASP A 8 -5.14 6.50 -21.55
C ASP A 8 -3.86 6.68 -20.72
N GLU A 9 -3.44 7.94 -20.54
CA GLU A 9 -2.41 8.29 -19.56
C GLU A 9 -2.95 7.92 -18.19
N ARG A 10 -2.31 6.93 -17.54
CA ARG A 10 -2.74 6.43 -16.24
C ARG A 10 -1.69 6.74 -15.21
N GLU A 11 -2.17 7.29 -14.11
CA GLU A 11 -1.35 7.69 -13.00
C GLU A 11 -0.90 6.46 -12.21
N LEU A 12 0.40 6.43 -11.90
CA LEU A 12 1.03 5.33 -11.20
C LEU A 12 1.44 5.78 -9.79
N ARG A 13 1.32 4.86 -8.84
CA ARG A 13 1.87 4.97 -7.49
C ARG A 13 2.97 3.93 -7.35
N ALA A 14 4.10 4.33 -6.76
CA ALA A 14 5.16 3.42 -6.38
C ALA A 14 5.10 3.25 -4.87
N VAL A 15 5.01 2.01 -4.40
CA VAL A 15 4.99 1.65 -2.98
C VAL A 15 6.16 0.73 -2.71
N ASN A 16 6.92 0.95 -1.64
CA ASN A 16 8.04 0.11 -1.23
C ASN A 16 7.57 -1.35 -1.16
N ARG A 17 8.35 -2.27 -1.74
CA ARG A 17 7.95 -3.66 -1.86
C ARG A 17 7.75 -4.35 -0.50
N GLU A 18 8.55 -4.01 0.50
CA GLU A 18 8.42 -4.58 1.84
C GLU A 18 7.18 -4.04 2.55
N PHE A 19 6.78 -2.77 2.32
CA PHE A 19 5.44 -2.31 2.72
C PHE A 19 4.34 -3.05 1.98
N SER A 20 4.54 -3.26 0.68
CA SER A 20 3.61 -4.03 -0.14
C SER A 20 3.46 -5.46 0.36
N LEU A 21 4.47 -6.04 1.00
CA LEU A 21 4.43 -7.39 1.57
C LEU A 21 4.43 -7.39 3.11
N GLY A 22 4.09 -6.26 3.73
CA GLY A 22 4.05 -6.16 5.18
C GLY A 22 2.92 -6.98 5.79
N GLU A 23 3.20 -7.57 6.95
CA GLU A 23 2.18 -8.12 7.85
C GLU A 23 1.54 -6.98 8.66
N TYR A 24 0.23 -6.81 8.53
CA TYR A 24 -0.53 -5.80 9.25
C TYR A 24 -1.45 -6.43 10.29
N GLY A 25 -1.65 -5.74 11.42
CA GLY A 25 -2.48 -6.24 12.51
C GLY A 25 -3.94 -6.53 12.12
N GLU A 26 -4.46 -5.81 11.14
CA GLU A 26 -5.86 -5.88 10.67
C GLU A 26 -5.93 -5.81 9.14
N SER A 27 -7.03 -6.31 8.60
CA SER A 27 -7.38 -6.12 7.18
C SER A 27 -7.65 -4.66 6.84
N TRP A 28 -7.56 -4.31 5.55
CA TRP A 28 -7.71 -2.93 5.07
C TRP A 28 -9.00 -2.77 4.28
N THR A 29 -9.75 -1.71 4.55
CA THR A 29 -10.83 -1.30 3.64
C THR A 29 -10.26 -0.64 2.39
N LYS A 30 -11.11 -0.51 1.36
CA LYS A 30 -10.73 0.14 0.10
C LYS A 30 -10.32 1.61 0.31
N LEU A 31 -11.07 2.35 1.12
CA LEU A 31 -10.80 3.75 1.40
C LEU A 31 -9.56 3.92 2.26
N GLU A 32 -9.37 3.08 3.29
CA GLU A 32 -8.13 3.06 4.09
C GLU A 32 -6.90 2.84 3.20
N ARG A 33 -6.91 1.81 2.35
CA ARG A 33 -5.74 1.50 1.53
C ARG A 33 -5.46 2.57 0.49
N TYR A 34 -6.49 3.16 -0.11
CA TYR A 34 -6.31 4.30 -1.02
C TYR A 34 -5.72 5.50 -0.29
N LEU A 35 -6.30 5.88 0.86
CA LEU A 35 -5.83 7.02 1.65
C LEU A 35 -4.37 6.84 2.09
N PHE A 36 -4.02 5.63 2.52
CA PHE A 36 -2.63 5.24 2.81
C PHE A 36 -1.69 5.47 1.62
N ILE A 37 -2.10 5.09 0.40
CA ILE A 37 -1.29 5.24 -0.81
C ILE A 37 -1.09 6.72 -1.16
N GLU A 38 -2.09 7.58 -0.96
CA GLU A 38 -1.94 9.02 -1.18
C GLU A 38 -1.03 9.68 -0.14
N ILE A 39 -1.16 9.28 1.14
CA ILE A 39 -0.23 9.71 2.22
C ILE A 39 1.20 9.27 1.89
N TYR A 40 1.37 8.02 1.48
CA TYR A 40 2.64 7.47 1.04
C TYR A 40 3.23 8.30 -0.11
N ASN A 41 2.41 8.71 -1.07
CA ASN A 41 2.89 9.48 -2.22
C ASN A 41 3.46 10.85 -1.82
N VAL A 42 2.85 11.53 -0.83
CA VAL A 42 3.38 12.78 -0.27
C VAL A 42 4.77 12.57 0.33
N ILE A 43 4.94 11.53 1.15
CA ILE A 43 6.25 11.20 1.75
C ILE A 43 7.27 10.89 0.67
N LYS A 44 6.90 10.06 -0.31
CA LYS A 44 7.79 9.71 -1.42
C LYS A 44 8.25 10.97 -2.16
N ASP A 45 7.32 11.84 -2.55
CA ASP A 45 7.63 13.06 -3.31
C ASP A 45 8.56 14.01 -2.54
N PHE A 46 8.45 14.06 -1.20
CA PHE A 46 9.42 14.76 -0.34
C PHE A 46 10.81 14.11 -0.41
N TYR A 47 10.90 12.80 -0.24
CA TYR A 47 12.17 12.07 -0.20
C TYR A 47 12.93 12.08 -1.52
N ILE A 48 12.24 12.04 -2.66
CA ILE A 48 12.88 12.15 -3.98
C ILE A 48 13.18 13.62 -4.37
N SER A 49 13.07 14.57 -3.43
CA SER A 49 13.25 16.02 -3.67
C SER A 49 12.36 16.59 -4.78
N ARG A 50 11.18 16.00 -4.99
CA ARG A 50 10.21 16.47 -5.99
C ARG A 50 9.35 17.62 -5.45
N SER A 51 8.92 17.52 -4.20
CA SER A 51 8.12 18.57 -3.55
C SER A 51 8.10 18.40 -2.04
N ASP A 52 8.28 19.51 -1.31
CA ASP A 52 8.14 19.61 0.15
C ASP A 52 6.92 20.45 0.56
N GLU A 53 6.09 20.92 -0.39
CA GLU A 53 4.97 21.85 -0.16
C GLU A 53 3.96 21.36 0.90
N ASN A 54 3.86 20.04 1.00
CA ASN A 54 2.92 19.33 1.85
C ASN A 54 3.54 18.91 3.19
N ILE A 55 4.82 19.19 3.44
CA ILE A 55 5.48 18.89 4.71
C ILE A 55 5.36 20.09 5.64
N LYS A 56 4.83 19.87 6.84
CA LYS A 56 4.66 20.89 7.90
C LYS A 56 5.70 20.80 9.00
N GLY A 57 6.28 19.62 9.19
CA GLY A 57 7.36 19.42 10.13
C GLY A 57 8.09 18.12 9.83
N PHE A 58 9.39 18.13 10.06
CA PHE A 58 10.26 16.97 9.89
C PHE A 58 11.31 16.97 11.00
N SER A 59 11.42 15.86 11.71
CA SER A 59 12.38 15.67 12.80
C SER A 59 12.84 14.21 12.88
N SER A 60 13.79 13.94 13.78
CA SER A 60 14.25 12.57 14.10
C SER A 60 13.12 11.64 14.56
N GLU A 61 12.04 12.20 15.10
CA GLU A 61 10.95 11.43 15.70
C GLU A 61 9.78 11.21 14.74
N SER A 62 9.47 12.19 13.89
CA SER A 62 8.26 12.14 13.07
C SER A 62 8.31 13.10 11.88
N ILE A 63 7.49 12.79 10.88
CA ILE A 63 7.10 13.70 9.81
C ILE A 63 5.64 14.10 10.03
N LEU A 64 5.36 15.39 9.85
CA LEU A 64 4.02 15.98 9.88
C LEU A 64 3.73 16.51 8.48
N LEU A 65 2.64 16.06 7.88
CA LEU A 65 2.25 16.46 6.53
C LEU A 65 0.80 16.92 6.46
N ASN A 66 0.54 17.76 5.46
CA ASN A 66 -0.79 18.08 4.97
C ASN A 66 -1.08 17.21 3.74
N LEU A 67 -2.14 16.42 3.79
CA LEU A 67 -2.63 15.69 2.63
C LEU A 67 -3.75 16.51 1.94
N PRO A 68 -3.59 16.91 0.66
CA PRO A 68 -4.61 17.66 -0.06
C PRO A 68 -5.86 16.83 -0.37
N VAL A 69 -6.91 17.03 0.41
CA VAL A 69 -8.18 16.31 0.33
C VAL A 69 -8.89 16.56 -1.01
N ASN A 70 -8.73 17.75 -1.58
CA ASN A 70 -9.31 18.12 -2.87
C ASN A 70 -8.69 17.38 -4.08
N LYS A 71 -7.50 16.78 -3.91
CA LYS A 71 -6.83 15.96 -4.93
C LYS A 71 -7.23 14.48 -4.87
N LEU A 72 -7.94 14.05 -3.83
CA LEU A 72 -8.40 12.65 -3.71
C LEU A 72 -9.39 12.28 -4.83
N ASP A 73 -9.38 11.00 -5.21
CA ASP A 73 -10.27 10.47 -6.24
C ASP A 73 -11.74 10.64 -5.84
N LYS A 74 -12.47 11.45 -6.62
CA LYS A 74 -13.87 11.82 -6.37
C LYS A 74 -14.85 10.66 -6.56
N THR A 75 -14.42 9.57 -7.20
CA THR A 75 -15.21 8.34 -7.32
C THR A 75 -15.19 7.53 -6.02
N LEU A 76 -14.09 7.63 -5.25
CA LEU A 76 -13.90 6.99 -3.95
C LEU A 76 -14.36 7.90 -2.81
N PHE A 77 -13.91 9.14 -2.79
CA PHE A 77 -14.26 10.16 -1.80
C PHE A 77 -15.26 11.15 -2.40
N LYS A 78 -16.53 10.75 -2.45
CA LYS A 78 -17.58 11.57 -3.05
C LYS A 78 -17.79 12.83 -2.23
N LYS A 79 -17.94 13.99 -2.87
CA LYS A 79 -18.11 15.29 -2.19
C LYS A 79 -19.23 15.29 -1.13
N SER A 80 -20.35 14.60 -1.40
CA SER A 80 -21.48 14.51 -0.47
C SER A 80 -21.22 13.64 0.78
N GLN A 81 -20.21 12.78 0.73
CA GLN A 81 -19.88 11.81 1.79
C GLN A 81 -18.45 12.00 2.32
N LEU A 82 -17.70 12.97 1.77
CA LEU A 82 -16.29 13.19 2.01
C LEU A 82 -15.91 13.18 3.49
N SER A 83 -16.59 13.98 4.31
CA SER A 83 -16.28 14.06 5.75
C SER A 83 -16.46 12.72 6.47
N ARG A 84 -17.54 11.99 6.15
CA ARG A 84 -17.83 10.68 6.74
C ARG A 84 -16.82 9.63 6.26
N ASP A 85 -16.52 9.63 4.97
CA ASP A 85 -15.62 8.66 4.35
C ASP A 85 -14.17 8.88 4.82
N LEU A 86 -13.74 10.15 4.96
CA LEU A 86 -12.46 10.51 5.58
C LEU A 86 -12.40 10.11 7.05
N MET A 87 -13.45 10.38 7.82
CA MET A 87 -13.52 10.01 9.23
C MET A 87 -13.35 8.49 9.40
N ASN A 88 -14.15 7.71 8.67
CA ASN A 88 -14.10 6.24 8.73
C ASN A 88 -12.73 5.70 8.29
N ALA A 89 -12.18 6.21 7.18
CA ALA A 89 -10.88 5.77 6.70
C ALA A 89 -9.75 6.14 7.69
N SER A 90 -9.80 7.35 8.26
CA SER A 90 -8.80 7.83 9.22
C SER A 90 -8.86 7.06 10.54
N GLU A 91 -10.06 6.72 11.02
CA GLU A 91 -10.24 5.87 12.19
C GLU A 91 -9.71 4.45 11.94
N GLY A 92 -9.90 3.91 10.73
CA GLY A 92 -9.29 2.64 10.34
C GLY A 92 -7.76 2.71 10.30
N LEU A 93 -7.20 3.79 9.74
CA LEU A 93 -5.76 4.01 9.67
C LEU A 93 -5.11 4.16 11.05
N SER A 94 -5.74 4.89 11.98
CA SER A 94 -5.19 5.10 13.32
C SER A 94 -5.05 3.82 14.15
N LYS A 95 -5.80 2.77 13.78
CA LYS A 95 -5.71 1.43 14.38
C LYS A 95 -4.62 0.56 13.75
N LYS A 96 -4.04 0.94 12.60
CA LYS A 96 -3.03 0.13 11.92
C LYS A 96 -1.70 0.18 12.65
N GLN A 97 -1.18 -1.00 12.94
CA GLN A 97 0.09 -1.19 13.65
C GLN A 97 0.98 -2.18 12.90
N ILE A 98 2.28 -1.92 12.96
CA ILE A 98 3.31 -2.92 12.68
C ILE A 98 3.50 -3.75 13.94
N VAL A 99 3.39 -5.06 13.80
CA VAL A 99 3.51 -6.02 14.90
C VAL A 99 4.83 -6.77 14.75
N LEU A 100 5.78 -6.51 15.65
CA LEU A 100 7.05 -7.21 15.71
C LEU A 100 7.03 -8.17 16.89
N LYS A 101 7.18 -9.47 16.62
CA LYS A 101 7.24 -10.52 17.64
C LYS A 101 8.50 -11.35 17.41
N THR A 102 9.20 -11.68 18.48
CA THR A 102 10.43 -12.48 18.43
C THR A 102 10.41 -13.48 19.57
N LEU A 103 10.61 -14.76 19.26
CA LEU A 103 10.81 -15.78 20.27
C LEU A 103 12.30 -15.81 20.62
N LYS A 104 12.62 -15.59 21.88
CA LYS A 104 13.98 -15.69 22.40
C LYS A 104 14.32 -17.15 22.72
N ASP A 105 15.62 -17.43 22.82
CA ASP A 105 16.15 -18.78 23.09
C ASP A 105 15.66 -19.37 24.43
N ASP A 106 15.28 -18.51 25.38
CA ASP A 106 14.69 -18.88 26.68
C ASP A 106 13.18 -19.19 26.61
N GLY A 107 12.59 -19.18 25.41
CA GLY A 107 11.17 -19.40 25.17
C GLY A 107 10.28 -18.19 25.46
N GLN A 108 10.84 -17.04 25.86
CA GLN A 108 10.06 -15.83 26.10
C GLN A 108 9.82 -15.04 24.81
N TRP A 109 8.65 -14.42 24.71
CA TRP A 109 8.30 -13.54 23.59
C TRP A 109 8.76 -12.10 23.86
N GLY A 110 9.63 -11.59 22.99
CA GLY A 110 9.76 -10.15 22.77
C GLY A 110 8.65 -9.66 21.85
N PHE A 111 8.05 -8.51 22.14
CA PHE A 111 7.04 -7.90 21.29
C PHE A 111 7.16 -6.38 21.25
N ARG A 112 6.82 -5.80 20.10
CA ARG A 112 6.71 -4.35 19.90
C ARG A 112 5.55 -4.07 18.95
N PHE A 113 4.72 -3.09 19.31
CA PHE A 113 3.62 -2.59 18.50
C PHE A 113 3.94 -1.14 18.13
N ILE A 114 3.97 -0.84 16.84
CA ILE A 114 4.26 0.51 16.35
C ILE A 114 3.04 1.03 15.61
N SER A 115 2.39 2.07 16.14
CA SER A 115 1.28 2.75 15.44
C SER A 115 1.80 3.44 14.19
N MET A 116 1.14 3.19 13.06
CA MET A 116 1.52 3.79 11.78
C MET A 116 1.09 5.26 11.68
N PHE A 117 -0.08 5.58 12.24
CA PHE A 117 -0.72 6.89 12.14
C PHE A 117 -1.18 7.36 13.53
N PRO A 118 -0.24 7.78 14.40
CA PRO A 118 -0.54 8.22 15.76
C PRO A 118 -1.39 9.48 15.84
N ASP A 119 -1.37 10.33 14.81
CA ASP A 119 -2.21 11.52 14.71
C ASP A 119 -2.65 11.70 13.25
N ILE A 120 -3.96 11.68 13.03
CA ILE A 120 -4.60 11.87 11.74
C ILE A 120 -5.90 12.64 11.95
N GLY A 121 -6.01 13.81 11.32
CA GLY A 121 -7.09 14.75 11.62
C GLY A 121 -7.54 15.52 10.39
N TYR A 122 -8.84 15.76 10.29
CA TYR A 122 -9.44 16.63 9.28
C TYR A 122 -10.45 17.54 9.98
N ASP A 123 -10.21 18.85 9.93
CA ASP A 123 -11.11 19.86 10.45
C ASP A 123 -11.42 20.88 9.35
N PRO A 124 -12.58 20.76 8.68
CA PRO A 124 -12.94 21.66 7.60
C PRO A 124 -13.22 23.09 8.05
N SER A 125 -13.40 23.34 9.35
CA SER A 125 -13.57 24.71 9.88
C SER A 125 -12.25 25.47 9.91
N THR A 126 -11.14 24.76 10.10
CA THR A 126 -9.77 25.29 10.11
C THR A 126 -9.15 25.22 8.71
N ASP A 127 -9.19 24.06 8.06
CA ASP A 127 -8.68 23.86 6.69
C ASP A 127 -9.52 22.80 5.96
N LYS A 128 -10.40 23.25 5.07
CA LYS A 128 -11.24 22.37 4.24
C LYS A 128 -10.49 21.66 3.11
N ASN A 129 -9.26 22.08 2.80
CA ASN A 129 -8.52 21.58 1.66
C ASN A 129 -7.52 20.49 2.06
N ASN A 130 -7.09 20.45 3.32
CA ASN A 130 -6.07 19.53 3.78
C ASN A 130 -6.50 18.77 5.03
N MET A 131 -5.99 17.55 5.16
CA MET A 131 -5.98 16.82 6.43
C MET A 131 -4.54 16.71 6.94
N ILE A 132 -4.36 16.70 8.25
CA ILE A 132 -3.06 16.59 8.90
C ILE A 132 -2.78 15.13 9.20
N VAL A 133 -1.56 14.68 8.93
CA VAL A 133 -1.10 13.33 9.24
C VAL A 133 0.30 13.39 9.86
N LYS A 134 0.47 12.78 11.04
CA LYS A 134 1.76 12.57 11.67
C LYS A 134 2.17 11.11 11.56
N ILE A 135 3.41 10.86 11.16
CA ILE A 135 3.95 9.51 10.98
C ILE A 135 5.29 9.42 11.72
N PRO A 136 5.54 8.40 12.56
CA PRO A 136 6.82 8.21 13.23
C PRO A 136 7.96 7.89 12.25
N SER A 137 9.19 8.26 12.57
CA SER A 137 10.41 7.92 11.80
C SER A 137 10.56 6.43 11.55
N SER A 138 10.35 5.63 12.60
CA SER A 138 10.32 4.16 12.50
C SER A 138 9.36 3.59 11.45
N ILE A 139 8.41 4.37 10.93
CA ILE A 139 7.47 3.98 9.87
C ILE A 139 7.82 4.64 8.54
N TYR A 140 7.92 5.98 8.49
CA TYR A 140 8.10 6.69 7.22
C TYR A 140 9.43 6.34 6.55
N GLU A 141 10.49 6.06 7.31
CA GLU A 141 11.81 5.70 6.76
C GLU A 141 11.72 4.39 5.98
N GLN A 142 10.95 3.44 6.51
CA GLN A 142 10.72 2.18 5.83
C GLN A 142 9.75 2.34 4.64
N MET A 143 8.88 3.36 4.67
CA MET A 143 8.00 3.68 3.54
C MET A 143 8.81 4.13 2.34
N VAL A 144 9.98 4.74 2.49
CA VAL A 144 10.75 5.26 1.36
C VAL A 144 11.03 4.16 0.32
N PRO A 145 10.60 4.31 -0.95
CA PRO A 145 10.86 3.31 -1.99
C PRO A 145 12.31 3.46 -2.45
N ILE A 146 13.18 2.59 -1.92
CA ILE A 146 14.59 2.50 -2.28
C ILE A 146 14.74 1.22 -3.10
N GLU A 147 15.04 1.36 -4.40
CA GLU A 147 15.37 0.28 -5.36
C GLU A 147 14.26 -0.76 -5.66
N SER A 148 13.52 -1.24 -4.66
CA SER A 148 12.51 -2.29 -4.75
C SER A 148 11.11 -1.78 -4.41
N TYR A 149 10.24 -1.73 -5.42
CA TYR A 149 8.89 -1.18 -5.29
C TYR A 149 7.86 -1.94 -6.11
N CYS A 150 6.61 -1.82 -5.69
CA CYS A 150 5.41 -2.25 -6.37
C CYS A 150 4.76 -1.04 -7.05
N GLN A 151 4.44 -1.19 -8.32
CA GLN A 151 3.76 -0.15 -9.08
C GLN A 151 2.26 -0.44 -9.17
N LEU A 152 1.44 0.52 -8.77
CA LEU A 152 -0.01 0.41 -8.73
C LEU A 152 -0.62 1.44 -9.67
N ASP A 153 -1.57 1.01 -10.49
CA ASP A 153 -2.37 1.91 -11.33
C ASP A 153 -3.51 2.50 -10.50
N LEU A 154 -3.50 3.83 -10.31
CA LEU A 154 -4.44 4.52 -9.42
C LEU A 154 -5.90 4.31 -9.84
N LYS A 155 -6.16 4.27 -11.16
CA LYS A 155 -7.50 4.01 -11.69
C LYS A 155 -7.95 2.60 -11.36
N LEU A 156 -7.05 1.62 -11.37
CA LEU A 156 -7.39 0.25 -10.95
C LEU A 156 -7.80 0.18 -9.48
N LEU A 157 -7.10 0.91 -8.59
CA LEU A 157 -7.49 1.01 -7.18
C LEU A 157 -8.92 1.56 -7.03
N SER A 158 -9.33 2.49 -7.89
CA SER A 158 -10.68 3.07 -7.88
C SER A 158 -11.79 2.11 -8.35
N VAL A 159 -11.50 1.18 -9.25
CA VAL A 159 -12.53 0.30 -9.85
C VAL A 159 -12.65 -1.06 -9.17
N PHE A 160 -11.62 -1.54 -8.46
CA PHE A 160 -11.71 -2.81 -7.73
C PHE A 160 -12.81 -2.81 -6.67
N GLY A 161 -13.52 -3.93 -6.54
CA GLY A 161 -14.72 -4.06 -5.73
C GLY A 161 -14.49 -4.16 -4.23
N SER A 162 -13.25 -4.40 -3.76
CA SER A 162 -12.96 -4.52 -2.33
C SER A 162 -11.53 -4.18 -1.95
N GLY A 163 -11.30 -3.86 -0.67
CA GLY A 163 -9.96 -3.67 -0.11
C GLY A 163 -9.08 -4.92 -0.22
N ASN A 164 -9.67 -6.12 -0.07
CA ASN A 164 -8.98 -7.39 -0.30
C ASN A 164 -8.48 -7.54 -1.74
N THR A 165 -9.26 -7.06 -2.72
CA THR A 165 -8.86 -7.09 -4.13
C THR A 165 -7.66 -6.18 -4.38
N ILE A 166 -7.69 -4.96 -3.82
CA ILE A 166 -6.54 -4.04 -3.87
C ILE A 166 -5.30 -4.67 -3.25
N ARG A 167 -5.46 -5.26 -2.06
CA ARG A 167 -4.34 -5.87 -1.33
C ARG A 167 -3.74 -7.05 -2.10
N LEU A 168 -4.57 -7.93 -2.65
CA LEU A 168 -4.12 -9.05 -3.47
C LEU A 168 -3.48 -8.58 -4.77
N TYR A 169 -4.06 -7.59 -5.45
CA TYR A 169 -3.47 -6.98 -6.64
C TYR A 169 -2.06 -6.47 -6.36
N GLU A 170 -1.89 -5.73 -5.26
CA GLU A 170 -0.60 -5.22 -4.81
C GLU A 170 0.41 -6.34 -4.51
N ILE A 171 0.00 -7.39 -3.79
CA ILE A 171 0.86 -8.57 -3.53
C ILE A 171 1.28 -9.22 -4.86
N PHE A 172 0.35 -9.46 -5.78
CA PHE A 172 0.66 -10.06 -7.08
C PHE A 172 1.59 -9.18 -7.90
N LYS A 173 1.38 -7.86 -7.90
CA LYS A 173 2.27 -6.91 -8.58
C LYS A 173 3.69 -6.95 -8.01
N SER A 174 3.86 -7.11 -6.70
CA SER A 174 5.15 -7.32 -6.04
C SER A 174 5.87 -8.62 -6.42
N TYR A 175 5.19 -9.55 -7.09
CA TYR A 175 5.74 -10.80 -7.64
C TYR A 175 5.70 -10.88 -9.16
N ALA A 176 5.16 -9.88 -9.87
CA ALA A 176 4.93 -9.94 -11.31
C ALA A 176 6.21 -10.19 -12.12
N PHE A 177 7.36 -9.67 -11.64
CA PHE A 177 8.67 -9.91 -12.26
C PHE A 177 9.08 -11.39 -12.29
N LYS A 178 8.63 -12.20 -11.32
CA LYS A 178 8.93 -13.64 -11.26
C LYS A 178 8.07 -14.46 -12.21
N LYS A 179 6.91 -13.94 -12.64
CA LYS A 179 5.85 -14.63 -13.40
C LYS A 179 5.20 -15.83 -12.70
N LEU A 180 5.97 -16.60 -11.92
CA LEU A 180 5.52 -17.72 -11.11
C LEU A 180 6.05 -17.55 -9.69
N PHE A 181 5.18 -17.71 -8.70
CA PHE A 181 5.61 -17.82 -7.30
C PHE A 181 4.65 -18.71 -6.51
N SER A 182 5.10 -19.20 -5.36
CA SER A 182 4.26 -19.92 -4.42
C SER A 182 4.35 -19.27 -3.05
N ILE A 183 3.25 -19.33 -2.30
CA ILE A 183 3.14 -18.80 -0.93
C ILE A 183 2.33 -19.77 -0.08
N ASP A 184 2.71 -19.92 1.19
CA ASP A 184 1.97 -20.72 2.16
C ASP A 184 0.63 -20.05 2.50
N PHE A 185 -0.38 -20.84 2.83
CA PHE A 185 -1.74 -20.32 3.03
C PHE A 185 -1.80 -19.38 4.24
N ASN A 186 -1.15 -19.75 5.34
CA ASN A 186 -1.07 -18.89 6.52
C ASN A 186 -0.30 -17.61 6.24
N GLU A 187 0.75 -17.66 5.44
CA GLU A 187 1.51 -16.48 5.06
C GLU A 187 0.66 -15.51 4.24
N LEU A 188 -0.07 -16.01 3.24
CA LEU A 188 -1.00 -15.17 2.48
C LEU A 188 -2.11 -14.54 3.36
N ARG A 189 -2.60 -15.27 4.38
CA ARG A 189 -3.56 -14.73 5.34
C ARG A 189 -2.98 -13.60 6.18
N LYS A 190 -1.71 -13.70 6.60
CA LYS A 190 -1.04 -12.61 7.34
C LYS A 190 -0.86 -11.38 6.48
N LEU A 191 -0.46 -11.52 5.21
CA LEU A 191 -0.33 -10.40 4.27
C LEU A 191 -1.65 -9.62 4.06
N LEU A 192 -2.79 -10.30 4.26
CA LEU A 192 -4.13 -9.73 4.18
C LEU A 192 -4.69 -9.23 5.52
N GLY A 193 -3.96 -9.42 6.62
CA GLY A 193 -4.41 -9.03 7.97
C GLY A 193 -5.42 -9.99 8.61
N PHE A 194 -5.64 -11.18 8.04
CA PHE A 194 -6.62 -12.16 8.56
C PHE A 194 -6.07 -13.13 9.59
N PHE A 195 -4.77 -13.10 9.87
CA PHE A 195 -4.15 -14.07 10.77
C PHE A 195 -4.55 -13.83 12.23
N ASN A 196 -4.53 -12.58 12.69
CA ASN A 196 -4.87 -12.23 14.08
C ASN A 196 -6.38 -12.14 14.34
N GLU A 197 -7.17 -11.76 13.34
CA GLU A 197 -8.64 -11.63 13.47
C GLU A 197 -9.37 -12.99 13.60
N GLY A 198 -8.68 -14.12 13.40
CA GLY A 198 -9.31 -15.44 13.30
C GLY A 198 -10.18 -15.63 12.04
N SER A 199 -10.16 -14.66 11.12
CA SER A 199 -10.93 -14.66 9.89
C SER A 199 -10.37 -15.67 8.88
N TYR A 200 -11.28 -16.38 8.20
CA TYR A 200 -10.97 -17.28 7.08
C TYR A 200 -9.89 -18.33 7.37
N GLN A 201 -9.94 -18.96 8.56
CA GLN A 201 -8.96 -19.98 9.00
C GLN A 201 -8.87 -21.20 8.07
N GLU A 202 -9.93 -21.52 7.36
CA GLU A 202 -9.96 -22.64 6.43
C GLU A 202 -9.84 -22.19 4.97
N TRP A 203 -9.05 -22.94 4.19
CA TRP A 203 -8.85 -22.69 2.76
C TRP A 203 -10.17 -22.55 1.99
N LYS A 204 -11.17 -23.41 2.28
CA LYS A 204 -12.48 -23.37 1.60
C LYS A 204 -13.14 -22.00 1.73
N HIS A 205 -13.13 -21.43 2.93
CA HIS A 205 -13.74 -20.13 3.21
C HIS A 205 -12.92 -18.98 2.65
N PHE A 206 -11.60 -19.00 2.84
CA PHE A 206 -10.69 -18.01 2.27
C PHE A 206 -10.80 -17.96 0.74
N ASN A 207 -10.74 -19.12 0.08
CA ASN A 207 -10.80 -19.19 -1.36
C ASN A 207 -12.16 -18.71 -1.91
N ALA A 208 -13.27 -19.13 -1.29
CA ALA A 208 -14.60 -18.77 -1.76
C ALA A 208 -14.94 -17.28 -1.56
N LYS A 209 -14.51 -16.69 -0.45
CA LYS A 209 -14.92 -15.33 -0.04
C LYS A 209 -13.88 -14.24 -0.33
N VAL A 210 -12.60 -14.61 -0.48
CA VAL A 210 -11.49 -13.65 -0.61
C VAL A 210 -10.76 -13.86 -1.94
N LEU A 211 -10.05 -14.98 -2.10
CA LEU A 211 -9.10 -15.13 -3.20
C LEU A 211 -9.80 -15.24 -4.56
N LYS A 212 -10.79 -16.12 -4.70
CA LYS A 212 -11.48 -16.34 -5.98
C LYS A 212 -12.21 -15.07 -6.45
N PRO A 213 -12.98 -14.36 -5.60
CA PRO A 213 -13.60 -13.08 -6.00
C PRO A 213 -12.57 -12.03 -6.41
N ALA A 214 -11.48 -11.87 -5.65
CA ALA A 214 -10.44 -10.89 -5.95
C ALA A 214 -9.71 -11.19 -7.28
N VAL A 215 -9.34 -12.44 -7.51
CA VAL A 215 -8.70 -12.85 -8.78
C VAL A 215 -9.65 -12.63 -9.96
N LYS A 216 -10.95 -12.94 -9.81
CA LYS A 216 -11.96 -12.66 -10.84
C LYS A 216 -12.03 -11.17 -11.16
N ASP A 217 -12.04 -10.32 -10.14
CA ASP A 217 -12.13 -8.87 -10.27
C ASP A 217 -10.87 -8.28 -10.95
N ILE A 218 -9.68 -8.66 -10.49
CA ILE A 218 -8.40 -8.30 -11.13
C ILE A 218 -8.41 -8.69 -12.61
N ASN A 219 -8.77 -9.94 -12.90
CA ASN A 219 -8.75 -10.47 -14.27
C ASN A 219 -9.82 -9.83 -15.18
N SER A 220 -10.89 -9.25 -14.61
CA SER A 220 -11.88 -8.49 -15.39
C SER A 220 -11.32 -7.15 -15.92
N HIS A 221 -10.18 -6.72 -15.36
CA HIS A 221 -9.43 -5.53 -15.73
C HIS A 221 -8.06 -5.88 -16.36
N LYS A 222 -7.82 -7.12 -16.78
CA LYS A 222 -6.48 -7.60 -17.19
C LYS A 222 -5.80 -6.82 -18.30
N GLN A 223 -6.57 -6.27 -19.25
CA GLN A 223 -6.07 -5.45 -20.36
C GLN A 223 -5.31 -4.22 -19.88
N TYR A 224 -5.53 -3.84 -18.62
CA TYR A 224 -4.98 -2.66 -18.02
C TYR A 224 -3.67 -2.88 -17.28
N ASP A 225 -3.38 -4.11 -16.82
CA ASP A 225 -2.15 -4.40 -16.08
C ASP A 225 -1.79 -5.89 -16.08
N ILE A 226 -2.34 -6.67 -15.14
CA ILE A 226 -2.00 -8.09 -14.93
C ILE A 226 -3.21 -9.01 -14.99
N GLU A 227 -2.95 -10.28 -15.28
CA GLU A 227 -3.87 -11.40 -15.13
C GLU A 227 -3.23 -12.45 -14.22
N VAL A 228 -4.03 -13.01 -13.31
CA VAL A 228 -3.57 -13.92 -12.26
C VAL A 228 -4.29 -15.25 -12.37
N PHE A 229 -3.52 -16.32 -12.33
CA PHE A 229 -4.01 -17.70 -12.24
C PHE A 229 -3.44 -18.33 -10.98
N TYR A 230 -4.18 -19.25 -10.36
CA TYR A 230 -3.71 -19.91 -9.15
C TYR A 230 -4.17 -21.36 -9.08
N GLU A 231 -3.34 -22.17 -8.43
CA GLU A 231 -3.59 -23.58 -8.17
C GLU A 231 -3.22 -23.92 -6.73
N LYS A 232 -4.07 -24.69 -6.06
CA LYS A 232 -3.81 -25.26 -4.73
C LYS A 232 -3.92 -26.77 -4.82
N ARG A 233 -2.79 -27.47 -4.73
CA ARG A 233 -2.77 -28.94 -4.70
C ARG A 233 -3.33 -29.43 -3.36
N ARG A 234 -4.19 -30.46 -3.41
CA ARG A 234 -4.76 -31.07 -2.21
C ARG A 234 -3.64 -31.62 -1.32
N GLY A 235 -3.73 -31.39 -0.01
CA GLY A 235 -2.76 -31.86 0.98
C GLY A 235 -1.50 -31.00 1.13
N LEU A 236 -1.26 -30.03 0.23
CA LEU A 236 -0.18 -29.06 0.39
C LEU A 236 -0.73 -27.75 0.94
N ASP A 237 0.03 -27.10 1.83
CA ASP A 237 -0.35 -25.77 2.33
C ASP A 237 -0.12 -24.66 1.28
N LYS A 238 0.87 -24.85 0.41
CA LYS A 238 1.25 -23.90 -0.63
C LYS A 238 0.17 -23.68 -1.70
N ILE A 239 0.08 -22.43 -2.14
CA ILE A 239 -0.69 -21.97 -3.28
C ILE A 239 0.30 -21.49 -4.34
N SER A 240 0.17 -21.96 -5.57
CA SER A 240 1.00 -21.52 -6.69
C SER A 240 0.25 -20.49 -7.52
N PHE A 241 0.92 -19.39 -7.87
CA PHE A 241 0.37 -18.28 -8.62
C PHE A 241 1.17 -18.04 -9.90
N THR A 242 0.47 -17.92 -11.02
CA THR A 242 1.03 -17.49 -12.30
C THR A 242 0.50 -16.10 -12.63
N ILE A 243 1.40 -15.17 -12.92
CA ILE A 243 1.10 -13.78 -13.24
C ILE A 243 1.51 -13.51 -14.70
N LYS A 244 0.54 -13.02 -15.49
CA LYS A 244 0.77 -12.53 -16.84
C LYS A 244 0.63 -11.01 -16.86
N THR A 245 1.68 -10.32 -17.27
CA THR A 245 1.67 -8.87 -17.48
C THR A 245 1.19 -8.55 -18.90
N HIS A 246 0.12 -7.77 -19.01
CA HIS A 246 -0.46 -7.29 -20.27
C HIS A 246 -0.01 -5.88 -20.63
N ARG A 247 0.32 -5.05 -19.62
CA ARG A 247 0.88 -3.71 -19.81
C ARG A 247 2.24 -3.63 -19.14
N ALA A 248 3.30 -3.52 -19.95
CA ALA A 248 4.61 -3.12 -19.43
C ALA A 248 4.48 -1.66 -18.94
N GLN A 249 4.77 -1.42 -17.67
CA GLN A 249 4.77 -0.07 -17.14
C GLN A 249 6.06 0.64 -17.55
N ASP A 250 5.91 1.91 -17.91
CA ASP A 250 7.03 2.75 -18.30
C ASP A 250 7.80 3.17 -17.05
N LEU A 251 8.90 2.48 -16.78
CA LEU A 251 9.75 2.72 -15.61
C LEU A 251 10.33 4.15 -15.59
N SER A 252 10.48 4.79 -16.75
CA SER A 252 10.96 6.18 -16.83
C SER A 252 10.01 7.20 -16.18
N LYS A 253 8.73 6.83 -16.02
CA LYS A 253 7.71 7.69 -15.39
C LYS A 253 7.73 7.61 -13.86
N ILE A 254 8.55 6.74 -13.28
CA ILE A 254 8.67 6.59 -11.83
C ILE A 254 10.05 7.02 -11.38
N GLN A 255 10.08 8.06 -10.57
CA GLN A 255 11.25 8.44 -9.79
C GLN A 255 11.13 7.78 -8.42
N VAL A 256 12.11 6.95 -8.10
CA VAL A 256 12.36 6.39 -6.76
C VAL A 256 13.74 6.82 -6.32
N LEU A 257 14.01 6.76 -5.02
CA LEU A 257 15.34 7.08 -4.53
C LEU A 257 16.36 6.06 -5.03
N ASN A 258 17.45 6.56 -5.62
CA ASN A 258 18.60 5.79 -6.03
C ASN A 258 19.77 6.14 -5.11
N LEU A 259 20.17 5.22 -4.23
CA LEU A 259 21.25 5.45 -3.27
C LEU A 259 22.64 5.61 -3.94
N ASN A 260 22.75 5.25 -5.22
CA ASN A 260 23.99 5.36 -5.99
C ASN A 260 24.09 6.67 -6.78
N GLU A 261 23.04 7.50 -6.81
CA GLU A 261 23.18 8.88 -7.29
C GLU A 261 23.94 9.66 -6.22
N SER A 262 25.14 10.13 -6.56
CA SER A 262 25.90 11.02 -5.69
C SER A 262 24.98 12.14 -5.24
N ILE A 263 24.78 12.29 -3.93
CA ILE A 263 24.01 13.39 -3.35
C ILE A 263 24.71 14.69 -3.76
N ALA A 264 24.28 15.27 -4.88
CA ALA A 264 24.72 16.59 -5.30
C ALA A 264 24.19 17.56 -4.25
N GLY A 265 25.12 18.08 -3.45
CA GLY A 265 24.84 18.69 -2.15
C GLY A 265 23.68 19.67 -2.15
N SER A 266 22.63 19.34 -1.43
CA SER A 266 21.72 20.33 -0.88
C SER A 266 22.37 20.91 0.38
N ARG A 267 22.78 22.18 0.29
CA ARG A 267 23.20 22.98 1.43
C ARG A 267 22.01 23.14 2.38
N TYR A 268 21.88 22.26 3.36
CA TYR A 268 21.12 22.58 4.56
C TYR A 268 22.12 23.07 5.61
N PHE A 269 22.16 24.38 5.77
CA PHE A 269 22.76 25.04 6.92
C PHE A 269 22.07 24.54 8.18
N CYS A 270 22.80 23.87 9.06
CA CYS A 270 22.51 23.91 10.49
C CYS A 270 23.03 25.26 10.99
N GLU A 271 22.12 26.18 11.32
CA GLU A 271 22.46 27.22 12.28
C GLU A 271 22.16 26.66 13.68
N SER A 272 23.23 26.62 14.46
CA SER A 272 23.36 26.34 15.90
C SER A 272 22.66 27.36 16.77
#